data_AF-A0A522DZE2-F1
#
_entry.id   AF-A0A522DZE2-F1
#
_cell.length_a   1.000
_cell.length_b   1.000
_cell.length_c   1.000
_cell.angle_alpha   90.00
_cell.angle_beta   90.00
_cell.angle_gamma   90.00
#
_symmetry.space_group_name_H-M   'P 1'
#
loop_
_entity.id
_entity.type
_entity.pdbx_description
1 polymer ?
#
loop_
_entity_poly.entity_id
_entity_poly.type
_entity_poly.pdbx_seq_one_letter_code
_entity_poly.pdbx_strand_id
1 'polypeptide(L)'
;MITRPEPALKDISIKRLENIFLRKTLLNSSGTRWIPLNLSPEHPLRQAFSLSLFNKRPEAMESYWNEQYFQGITPPYVVASEEAMLRFVTSTPGAIGYILPCHLDARVQVVFKLATSTPVEQQCPKHDR
;
A
#
# COMPACT_ATOMS: atom_id res chain seq x y z
N MET A 1 -6.86 0.30 0.31
CA MET A 1 -5.85 -0.29 1.21
C MET A 1 -6.40 -1.58 1.78
N ILE A 2 -5.59 -2.63 1.73
CA ILE A 2 -5.98 -3.98 2.13
C ILE A 2 -5.00 -4.54 3.16
N THR A 3 -5.54 -5.34 4.07
CA THR A 3 -4.80 -6.23 4.98
C THR A 3 -5.44 -7.62 4.94
N ARG A 4 -4.81 -8.61 5.56
CA ARG A 4 -5.54 -9.81 5.98
C ARG A 4 -6.69 -9.41 6.90
N PRO A 5 -7.81 -10.15 6.94
CA PRO A 5 -8.85 -9.96 7.94
C PRO A 5 -8.27 -9.98 9.37
N GLU A 6 -8.42 -8.87 10.07
CA GLU A 6 -8.00 -8.67 11.45
C GLU A 6 -9.05 -7.83 12.19
N PRO A 7 -9.94 -8.47 13.00
CA PRO A 7 -11.08 -7.78 13.61
C PRO A 7 -10.74 -6.56 14.47
N ALA A 8 -9.55 -6.56 15.08
CA ALA A 8 -9.05 -5.48 15.92
C ALA A 8 -8.56 -4.25 15.13
N LEU A 9 -8.31 -4.42 13.82
CA LEU A 9 -7.85 -3.36 12.95
C LEU A 9 -9.06 -2.73 12.24
N LYS A 10 -9.42 -1.53 12.66
CA LYS A 10 -10.48 -0.73 12.02
C LYS A 10 -9.96 0.66 11.70
N ASP A 11 -10.36 1.17 10.54
CA ASP A 11 -10.19 2.54 10.04
C ASP A 11 -8.84 3.20 10.38
N ILE A 12 -7.91 3.14 9.42
CA ILE A 12 -6.60 3.78 9.51
C ILE A 12 -6.73 5.21 8.95
N SER A 13 -6.34 6.23 9.71
CA SER A 13 -6.30 7.61 9.19
C SER A 13 -5.25 7.78 8.08
N ILE A 14 -5.46 8.73 7.16
CA ILE A 14 -4.50 8.98 6.08
C ILE A 14 -3.09 9.31 6.59
N LYS A 15 -2.97 10.06 7.69
CA LYS A 15 -1.67 10.38 8.30
C LYS A 15 -0.98 9.15 8.88
N ARG A 16 -1.76 8.24 9.49
CA ARG A 16 -1.22 6.98 9.98
C ARG A 16 -0.78 6.09 8.81
N LEU A 17 -1.53 6.06 7.73
CA LEU A 17 -1.17 5.35 6.51
C LEU A 17 0.14 5.87 5.90
N GLU A 18 0.28 7.18 5.79
CA GLU A 18 1.51 7.85 5.34
C GLU A 18 2.70 7.41 6.21
N ASN A 19 2.56 7.49 7.54
CA ASN A 19 3.63 7.09 8.47
C ASN A 19 3.97 5.59 8.39
N ILE A 20 3.00 4.71 8.12
CA ILE A 20 3.26 3.28 7.93
C ILE A 20 4.15 3.06 6.70
N PHE A 21 3.79 3.68 5.56
CA PHE A 21 4.55 3.52 4.31
C PHE A 21 5.90 4.25 4.34
N LEU A 22 6.03 5.32 5.12
CA LEU A 22 7.30 5.99 5.43
C LEU A 22 8.10 5.27 6.54
N ARG A 23 7.65 4.11 7.04
CA ARG A 23 8.34 3.35 8.10
C ARG A 23 8.51 4.12 9.43
N LYS A 24 7.72 5.16 9.66
CA LYS A 24 7.65 5.95 10.91
C LYS A 24 6.74 5.32 11.96
N THR A 25 5.73 4.55 11.54
CA THR A 25 4.87 3.77 12.43
C THR A 25 5.10 2.28 12.17
N LEU A 26 5.74 1.60 13.13
CA LEU A 26 6.19 0.22 12.95
C LEU A 26 5.20 -0.82 13.44
N LEU A 27 4.37 -0.51 14.44
CA LEU A 27 3.46 -1.47 15.07
C LEU A 27 1.99 -1.07 14.87
N ASN A 28 1.12 -2.07 14.76
CA ASN A 28 -0.33 -1.89 14.83
C ASN A 28 -0.80 -1.86 16.29
N SER A 29 -2.11 -1.64 16.51
CA SER A 29 -2.72 -1.64 17.86
C SER A 29 -2.58 -2.97 18.61
N SER A 30 -2.43 -4.07 17.87
CA SER A 30 -2.21 -5.42 18.40
C SER A 30 -0.72 -5.72 18.71
N GLY A 31 0.20 -4.76 18.51
CA GLY A 31 1.64 -4.96 18.66
C GLY A 31 2.33 -5.72 17.52
N THR A 32 1.61 -6.03 16.45
CA THR A 32 2.16 -6.69 15.25
C THR A 32 2.86 -5.67 14.35
N ARG A 33 4.00 -6.04 13.79
CA ARG A 33 4.78 -5.17 12.91
C ARG A 33 4.09 -4.94 11.56
N TRP A 34 4.04 -3.68 11.12
CA TRP A 34 3.61 -3.33 9.77
C TRP A 34 4.63 -3.75 8.72
N ILE A 35 4.14 -4.37 7.66
CA ILE A 35 4.89 -4.76 6.47
C ILE A 35 4.20 -4.09 5.26
N PRO A 36 4.53 -2.82 4.98
CA PRO A 36 3.99 -2.14 3.81
C PRO A 36 4.57 -2.74 2.53
N LEU A 37 3.72 -2.85 1.51
CA LEU A 37 4.05 -3.36 0.18
C LEU A 37 3.77 -2.29 -0.88
N ASN A 38 4.61 -2.26 -1.91
CA ASN A 38 4.48 -1.42 -3.09
C ASN A 38 4.47 -2.27 -4.35
N LEU A 39 3.91 -1.74 -5.44
CA LEU A 39 4.13 -2.28 -6.80
C LEU A 39 5.44 -1.73 -7.37
N SER A 40 5.81 -2.12 -8.59
CA SER A 40 6.94 -1.49 -9.31
C SER A 40 6.78 0.04 -9.38
N PRO A 41 7.85 0.84 -9.26
CA PRO A 41 7.73 2.31 -9.34
C PRO A 41 7.08 2.80 -10.64
N GLU A 42 7.25 2.07 -11.74
CA GLU A 42 6.66 2.35 -13.05
C GLU A 42 5.17 1.97 -13.13
N HIS A 43 4.65 1.22 -12.16
CA HIS A 43 3.27 0.76 -12.18
C HIS A 43 2.30 1.97 -12.01
N PRO A 44 1.32 2.16 -12.91
CA PRO A 44 0.41 3.31 -12.85
C PRO A 44 -0.32 3.46 -11.50
N LEU A 45 -0.77 2.34 -10.93
CA LEU A 45 -1.37 2.35 -9.59
C LEU A 45 -0.43 2.83 -8.49
N ARG A 46 0.88 2.50 -8.54
CA ARG A 46 1.86 3.02 -7.57
C ARG A 46 2.10 4.51 -7.77
N GLN A 47 2.18 4.97 -9.02
CA GLN A 47 2.29 6.40 -9.34
C GLN A 47 1.12 7.20 -8.75
N ALA A 48 -0.11 6.73 -8.97
CA ALA A 48 -1.31 7.36 -8.41
C ALA A 48 -1.36 7.28 -6.88
N PHE A 49 -1.02 6.12 -6.29
CA PHE A 49 -0.96 5.92 -4.85
C PHE A 49 0.05 6.86 -4.19
N SER A 50 1.29 6.91 -4.69
CA SER A 50 2.35 7.77 -4.14
C SER A 50 1.98 9.25 -4.25
N LEU A 51 1.44 9.68 -5.40
CA LEU A 51 0.99 11.06 -5.57
C LEU A 51 -0.15 11.40 -4.59
N SER A 52 -1.09 10.49 -4.38
CA SER A 52 -2.24 10.75 -3.51
C SER A 52 -1.90 10.69 -2.01
N LEU A 53 -0.94 9.84 -1.61
CA LEU A 53 -0.56 9.68 -0.22
C LEU A 53 0.55 10.66 0.22
N PHE A 54 1.52 10.95 -0.65
CA PHE A 54 2.71 11.74 -0.32
C PHE A 54 2.78 13.08 -1.05
N ASN A 55 1.86 13.35 -1.98
CA ASN A 55 1.97 14.47 -2.92
C ASN A 55 3.29 14.45 -3.72
N LYS A 56 3.86 13.25 -3.94
CA LYS A 56 5.14 13.00 -4.60
C LYS A 56 5.06 11.71 -5.41
N ARG A 57 5.67 11.70 -6.60
CA ARG A 57 5.84 10.47 -7.38
C ARG A 57 6.92 9.57 -6.77
N PRO A 58 6.95 8.26 -7.09
CA PRO A 58 7.95 7.33 -6.55
C PRO A 58 9.40 7.79 -6.69
N GLU A 59 9.76 8.41 -7.81
CA GLU A 59 11.11 8.91 -8.10
C GLU A 59 11.47 10.09 -7.18
N ALA A 60 10.51 10.96 -6.90
CA ALA A 60 10.69 12.10 -5.98
C ALA A 60 10.82 11.69 -4.50
N MET A 61 10.66 10.40 -4.18
CA MET A 61 10.88 9.84 -2.85
C MET A 61 12.30 9.29 -2.67
N GLU A 62 13.13 9.26 -3.72
CA GLU A 62 14.50 8.72 -3.65
C GLU A 62 15.36 9.43 -2.60
N SER A 63 15.35 10.78 -2.58
CA SER A 63 16.09 11.55 -1.58
C SER A 63 15.68 11.19 -0.15
N TYR A 64 14.38 10.97 0.09
CA TYR A 64 13.90 10.56 1.41
C TYR A 64 14.49 9.19 1.79
N TRP A 65 14.45 8.22 0.89
CA TRP A 65 14.97 6.88 1.15
C TRP A 65 16.49 6.85 1.29
N ASN A 66 17.22 7.71 0.58
CA ASN A 66 18.68 7.85 0.76
C ASN A 66 19.02 8.29 2.19
N GLU A 67 18.30 9.26 2.76
CA GLU A 67 18.46 9.66 4.15
C GLU A 67 18.10 8.53 5.13
N GLN A 68 17.03 7.79 4.86
CA GLN A 68 16.60 6.67 5.71
C GLN A 68 17.60 5.50 5.68
N TYR A 69 18.28 5.29 4.55
CA TYR A 69 19.24 4.21 4.39
C TYR A 69 20.44 4.35 5.36
N PHE A 70 20.90 5.57 5.61
CA PHE A 70 21.93 5.83 6.63
C PHE A 70 21.50 5.45 8.05
N GLN A 71 20.20 5.30 8.29
CA GLN A 71 19.62 4.85 9.56
C GLN A 71 19.28 3.34 9.54
N GLY A 72 19.66 2.61 8.49
CA GLY A 72 19.35 1.19 8.31
C GLY A 72 17.88 0.92 7.94
N ILE A 73 17.14 1.94 7.51
CA ILE A 73 15.73 1.81 7.14
C ILE A 73 15.61 1.73 5.61
N THR A 74 14.96 0.67 5.13
CA THR A 74 14.71 0.43 3.71
C THR A 74 13.26 0.75 3.31
N PRO A 75 13.00 1.03 2.01
CA PRO A 75 11.66 1.23 1.48
C PRO A 75 10.76 -0.02 1.64
N PRO A 76 9.43 0.14 1.51
CA PRO A 76 8.49 -0.97 1.44
C PRO A 76 8.87 -2.03 0.41
N TYR A 77 8.57 -3.30 0.69
CA TYR A 77 8.83 -4.40 -0.25
C TYR A 77 8.06 -4.21 -1.55
N VAL A 78 8.70 -4.51 -2.68
CA VAL A 78 8.08 -4.42 -4.00
C VAL A 78 7.58 -5.78 -4.45
N VAL A 79 6.32 -5.85 -4.88
CA VAL A 79 5.71 -7.04 -5.49
C VAL A 79 5.34 -6.76 -6.95
N ALA A 80 5.33 -7.81 -7.77
CA ALA A 80 5.25 -7.69 -9.22
C ALA A 80 3.85 -7.32 -9.77
N SER A 81 2.78 -7.56 -9.02
CA SER A 81 1.40 -7.33 -9.45
C SER A 81 0.43 -7.21 -8.28
N GLU A 82 -0.79 -6.76 -8.55
CA GLU A 82 -1.87 -6.71 -7.56
C GLU A 82 -2.25 -8.11 -7.03
N GLU A 83 -2.25 -9.14 -7.88
CA GLU A 83 -2.48 -10.52 -7.42
C GLU A 83 -1.31 -11.04 -6.55
N ALA A 84 -0.05 -10.67 -6.87
CA ALA A 84 1.07 -10.94 -5.97
C ALA A 84 0.93 -10.21 -4.64
N MET A 85 0.36 -9.00 -4.65
CA MET A 85 0.04 -8.24 -3.45
C MET A 85 -1.04 -8.92 -2.61
N LEU A 86 -2.14 -9.36 -3.22
CA LEU A 86 -3.19 -10.12 -2.55
C LEU A 86 -2.63 -11.37 -1.87
N ARG A 87 -1.83 -12.17 -2.60
CA ARG A 87 -1.19 -13.36 -2.02
C ARG A 87 -0.31 -13.01 -0.82
N PHE A 88 0.57 -12.01 -0.94
CA PHE A 88 1.44 -11.62 0.18
C PHE A 88 0.63 -11.13 1.38
N VAL A 89 -0.34 -10.25 1.15
CA VAL A 89 -1.20 -9.68 2.21
C VAL A 89 -1.95 -10.77 2.96
N THR A 90 -2.48 -11.76 2.24
CA THR A 90 -3.26 -12.85 2.85
C THR A 90 -2.38 -13.83 3.63
N SER A 91 -1.15 -14.09 3.17
CA SER A 91 -0.22 -15.04 3.82
C SER A 91 0.55 -14.45 5.00
N THR A 92 0.64 -13.13 5.12
CA THR A 92 1.60 -12.49 6.04
C THR A 92 0.90 -11.57 7.05
N PRO A 93 0.87 -11.94 8.35
CA PRO A 93 0.39 -11.06 9.41
C PRO A 93 1.10 -9.70 9.39
N GLY A 94 0.34 -8.61 9.55
CA GLY A 94 0.87 -7.25 9.53
C GLY A 94 1.18 -6.69 8.13
N ALA A 95 1.00 -7.46 7.06
CA ALA A 95 1.13 -6.95 5.70
C ALA A 95 -0.01 -5.98 5.35
N ILE A 96 0.35 -4.88 4.70
CA ILE A 96 -0.58 -3.86 4.21
C ILE A 96 -0.20 -3.45 2.79
N GLY A 97 -1.19 -3.42 1.90
CA GLY A 97 -1.02 -3.09 0.49
C GLY A 97 -2.18 -2.30 -0.07
N TYR A 98 -2.18 -2.12 -1.39
CA TYR A 98 -3.23 -1.45 -2.14
C TYR A 98 -3.48 -2.19 -3.46
N ILE A 99 -4.76 -2.25 -3.81
CA ILE A 99 -5.26 -2.82 -5.06
C ILE A 99 -6.42 -1.95 -5.55
N LEU A 100 -6.78 -2.10 -6.81
CA LEU A 100 -7.99 -1.54 -7.39
C LEU A 100 -9.23 -2.26 -6.87
N PRO A 101 -10.39 -1.59 -6.80
CA PRO A 101 -11.64 -2.20 -6.35
C PRO A 101 -12.06 -3.43 -7.16
N CYS A 102 -11.73 -3.49 -8.46
CA CYS A 102 -12.07 -4.63 -9.33
C CYS A 102 -11.28 -5.91 -9.02
N HIS A 103 -10.15 -5.80 -8.33
CA HIS A 103 -9.37 -6.95 -7.86
C HIS A 103 -9.70 -7.34 -6.41
N LEU A 104 -10.64 -6.63 -5.77
CA LEU A 104 -11.02 -6.92 -4.40
C LEU A 104 -11.80 -8.23 -4.32
N ASP A 105 -11.41 -9.10 -3.40
CA ASP A 105 -12.13 -10.34 -3.09
C ASP A 105 -12.21 -10.57 -1.57
N ALA A 106 -12.89 -11.65 -1.18
CA ALA A 106 -13.18 -11.99 0.21
C ALA A 106 -11.94 -12.41 1.04
N ARG A 107 -10.76 -12.60 0.41
CA ARG A 107 -9.54 -13.01 1.12
C ARG A 107 -8.97 -11.88 1.99
N VAL A 108 -9.34 -10.64 1.73
CA VAL A 108 -8.75 -9.45 2.36
C VAL A 108 -9.80 -8.57 3.03
N GLN A 109 -9.34 -7.75 3.97
CA GLN A 109 -10.11 -6.70 4.60
C GLN A 109 -9.68 -5.34 4.05
N VAL A 110 -10.65 -4.50 3.70
CA VAL A 110 -10.41 -3.10 3.35
C VAL A 110 -10.31 -2.27 4.64
N VAL A 111 -9.20 -1.54 4.81
CA VAL A 111 -8.93 -0.74 6.02
C VAL A 111 -8.88 0.76 5.77
N PHE A 112 -8.82 1.16 4.49
CA PHE A 112 -8.89 2.55 4.05
C PHE A 112 -9.18 2.63 2.54
N LYS A 113 -10.02 3.57 2.12
CA LYS A 113 -10.24 3.91 0.70
C LYS A 113 -9.52 5.22 0.40
N LEU A 114 -8.49 5.15 -0.44
CA LEU A 114 -7.72 6.32 -0.85
C LEU A 114 -8.31 6.85 -2.16
N ALA A 115 -8.75 8.10 -2.17
CA ALA A 115 -9.12 8.78 -3.40
C ALA A 115 -7.85 9.09 -4.19
N THR A 116 -7.81 8.72 -5.46
CA THR A 116 -6.67 9.00 -6.34
C THR A 116 -6.86 10.32 -7.08
N SER A 117 -5.82 11.13 -7.16
CA SER A 117 -5.82 12.37 -7.96
C SER A 117 -5.65 12.10 -9.46
N THR A 118 -5.14 10.91 -9.82
CA THR A 118 -4.97 10.45 -11.19
C THR A 118 -5.95 9.31 -11.49
N PRO A 119 -6.60 9.29 -12.66
CA PRO A 119 -7.42 8.16 -13.09
C PRO A 119 -6.60 6.86 -13.19
N VAL A 120 -7.11 5.80 -12.56
CA VAL A 120 -6.53 4.44 -12.56
C VAL A 120 -7.53 3.39 -13.05
N GLU A 121 -8.75 3.80 -13.40
CA GLU A 121 -9.88 2.93 -13.73
C GLU A 121 -9.64 2.13 -15.01
N GLN A 122 -8.76 2.62 -15.89
CA GLN A 122 -8.38 1.92 -17.13
C GLN A 122 -7.60 0.62 -16.87
N GLN A 123 -7.08 0.43 -15.65
CA GLN A 123 -6.39 -0.81 -15.26
C GLN A 123 -7.35 -1.92 -14.84
N CYS A 124 -8.62 -1.61 -14.59
CA CYS A 124 -9.64 -2.64 -14.43
C CYS A 124 -10.07 -3.18 -15.80
N PRO A 125 -10.24 -4.50 -15.96
CA PRO A 125 -10.80 -5.05 -17.18
C PRO A 125 -12.18 -4.44 -17.43
N LYS A 126 -12.43 -4.00 -18.66
CA LYS A 126 -13.77 -3.59 -19.09
C LYS A 126 -14.64 -4.85 -19.01
N HIS A 127 -15.61 -4.90 -18.11
CA HIS A 127 -16.69 -5.87 -18.23
C HIS A 127 -17.52 -5.46 -19.45
N ASP A 128 -17.44 -6.25 -20.52
CA ASP A 128 -18.44 -6.22 -21.58
C ASP A 128 -19.80 -6.54 -20.95
N ARG A 129 -20.78 -5.68 -21.24
CA ARG A 129 -22.18 -5.87 -20.85
C ARG A 129 -22.85 -6.90 -21.74
#